data_AF-A0A2D9H0U5-F1
#
_entry.id   AF-A0A2D9H0U5-F1
#
_cell.length_a   1.000
_cell.length_b   1.000
_cell.length_c   1.000
_cell.angle_alpha   90.00
_cell.angle_beta   90.00
_cell.angle_gamma   90.00
#
_symmetry.space_group_name_H-M   'P 1'
#
loop_
_entity.id
_entity.type
_entity.pdbx_description
1 polymer ?
#
loop_
_entity_poly.entity_id
_entity_poly.type
_entity_poly.pdbx_seq_one_letter_code
_entity_poly.pdbx_strand_id
1 'polypeptide(L)' 'MRMRIARTLDDPNCPPRDLAALSRRQIEIAKEIEALVRQQREAEGATVAGDEAWSEEAI' A
#
# COMPACT_ATOMS: atom_id res chain seq x y z
N MET A 1 -2.15 12.54 5.10
CA MET A 1 -3.29 12.28 6.03
C MET A 1 -2.90 11.40 7.23
N ARG A 2 -2.17 10.28 7.06
CA ARG A 2 -1.69 9.39 8.13
C ARG A 2 -1.11 10.10 9.37
N MET A 3 -0.20 11.05 9.17
CA MET A 3 0.44 11.81 10.26
C MET A 3 -0.56 12.64 11.10
N ARG A 4 -1.63 13.13 10.47
CA ARG A 4 -2.68 13.89 11.18
C ARG A 4 -3.52 12.99 12.07
N ILE A 5 -3.83 11.78 11.59
CA ILE A 5 -4.60 10.77 12.34
C ILE A 5 -3.80 10.27 13.54
N ALA A 6 -2.52 9.94 13.34
CA ALA A 6 -1.63 9.51 14.43
C ALA A 6 -1.58 10.54 15.57
N ARG A 7 -1.38 11.83 15.22
CA ARG A 7 -1.37 12.91 16.21
C ARG A 7 -2.68 13.04 17.00
N THR A 8 -3.82 12.80 16.36
CA THR A 8 -5.13 12.83 17.04
C THR A 8 -5.37 11.61 17.92
N LEU A 9 -4.81 10.45 17.57
CA LEU A 9 -4.83 9.26 18.43
C LEU A 9 -3.95 9.41 19.67
N ASP A 10 -2.83 10.13 19.55
CA ASP A 10 -1.91 10.39 20.66
C ASP A 10 -2.41 11.51 21.61
N ASP A 11 -3.51 12.20 21.28
CA ASP A 11 -4.12 13.22 22.13
C ASP A 11 -4.86 12.55 23.30
N PRO A 12 -4.50 12.84 24.58
CA PRO A 12 -5.18 12.27 25.74
C PRO A 12 -6.66 12.66 25.85
N ASN A 13 -7.11 13.69 25.13
CA ASN A 13 -8.51 14.12 25.07
C ASN A 13 -9.27 13.52 23.88
N CYS A 14 -8.68 12.59 23.13
CA CYS A 14 -9.33 11.95 22.00
C CYS A 14 -10.59 11.19 22.44
N PRO A 15 -11.79 11.54 21.93
CA PRO A 15 -13.02 10.85 22.31
C PRO A 15 -12.94 9.36 21.98
N PRO A 16 -13.41 8.44 22.85
CA PRO A 16 -13.32 6.99 22.59
C PRO A 16 -13.98 6.55 21.26
N ARG A 17 -15.05 7.24 20.85
CA ARG A 17 -15.72 7.02 19.56
C ARG A 17 -14.80 7.36 18.39
N ASP A 18 -14.06 8.45 18.50
CA ASP A 18 -13.16 8.92 17.46
C ASP A 18 -11.89 8.05 17.44
N LEU A 19 -11.39 7.60 18.60
CA LEU A 19 -10.29 6.65 18.70
C LEU A 19 -10.59 5.36 17.92
N ALA A 20 -11.77 4.76 18.11
CA ALA A 20 -12.15 3.55 17.37
C ALA A 20 -12.25 3.79 15.86
N ALA A 21 -12.80 4.92 15.43
CA ALA A 21 -12.93 5.27 14.01
C ALA A 21 -11.58 5.57 13.36
N LEU A 22 -10.72 6.33 14.03
CA LEU A 22 -9.40 6.73 13.57
C LEU A 22 -8.44 5.55 13.49
N SER A 23 -8.47 4.63 14.47
CA SER A 23 -7.66 3.40 14.44
C SER A 23 -8.04 2.49 13.26
N ARG A 24 -9.34 2.31 12.97
CA ARG A 24 -9.77 1.59 11.77
C ARG A 24 -9.28 2.26 10.50
N ARG A 25 -9.42 3.58 10.41
CA ARG A 25 -8.95 4.36 9.26
C ARG A 25 -7.44 4.28 9.08
N GLN A 26 -6.67 4.21 10.17
CA GLN A 26 -5.22 4.07 10.13
C GLN A 26 -4.80 2.71 9.55
N ILE A 27 -5.51 1.63 9.91
CA ILE A 27 -5.29 0.28 9.36
C ILE A 27 -5.61 0.24 7.87
N GLU A 28 -6.71 0.86 7.44
CA GLU A 28 -7.08 0.96 6.01
C GLU A 28 -6.01 1.67 5.20
N ILE A 29 -5.56 2.85 5.66
CA ILE A 29 -4.52 3.62 4.99
C ILE A 29 -3.21 2.83 4.90
N ALA A 30 -2.86 2.05 5.93
CA ALA A 30 -1.67 1.20 5.90
C ALA A 30 -1.76 0.14 4.79
N LYS A 31 -2.91 -0.55 4.68
CA LYS A 31 -3.17 -1.54 3.63
C LYS A 31 -3.15 -0.92 2.24
N GLU A 32 -3.74 0.26 2.07
CA GLU A 32 -3.71 1.00 0.80
C GLU A 32 -2.28 1.34 0.39
N ILE A 33 -1.45 1.80 1.33
CA ILE A 33 -0.03 2.09 1.06
C ILE A 33 0.73 0.82 0.67
N GLU A 34 0.54 -0.30 1.38
CA GLU A 34 1.18 -1.57 1.05
C GLU A 34 0.80 -2.07 -0.36
N ALA A 35 -0.48 -1.94 -0.74
CA ALA A 35 -0.95 -2.28 -2.07
C ALA A 35 -0.28 -1.41 -3.15
N LEU A 36 -0.18 -0.10 -2.93
CA LEU A 36 0.49 0.82 -3.85
C LEU A 36 1.99 0.51 -3.99
N VAL A 37 2.67 0.24 -2.87
CA VAL A 37 4.09 -0.16 -2.88
C VAL A 37 4.30 -1.46 -3.64
N ARG A 38 3.40 -2.43 -3.48
CA ARG A 38 3.44 -3.69 -4.22
C ARG A 38 3.24 -3.46 -5.72
N GLN A 39 2.23 -2.68 -6.11
CA GLN A 39 1.97 -2.33 -7.51
C GLN A 39 3.17 -1.62 -8.14
N GLN A 40 3.81 -0.70 -7.41
CA GLN A 40 5.00 -0.02 -7.88
C GLN A 40 6.16 -1.01 -8.12
N ARG A 41 6.41 -1.94 -7.20
CA ARG A 41 7.45 -2.96 -7.38
C ARG A 41 7.16 -3.90 -8.54
N GLU A 42 5.91 -4.29 -8.72
CA GLU A 42 5.49 -5.11 -9.87
C GLU A 42 5.71 -4.35 -11.18
N ALA A 43 5.39 -3.05 -11.24
CA ALA A 43 5.64 -2.22 -12.41
C ALA A 43 7.14 -2.03 -12.69
N GLU A 44 7.96 -1.85 -11.65
CA GLU A 44 9.42 -1.76 -11.76
C GLU A 44 10.07 -3.10 -12.16
N GLY A 45 9.51 -4.23 -11.74
CA GLY A 45 9.97 -5.57 -12.10
C GLY A 45 9.49 -6.06 -13.46
N ALA A 46 8.37 -5.54 -13.97
CA ALA A 46 7.77 -5.93 -15.25
C ALA A 46 8.55 -5.43 -16.47
N THR A 47 9.58 -4.59 -16.31
CA THR A 47 10.40 -4.11 -17.43
C THR A 47 11.40 -5.14 -17.97
N VAL A 48 11.49 -6.33 -17.37
CA VAL A 48 12.40 -7.41 -17.82
C VAL A 48 11.65 -8.72 -18.04
N ALA A 49 10.51 -8.67 -18.73
CA ALA A 49 10.08 -9.80 -19.55
C ALA A 49 10.42 -9.43 -20.99
N GLY A 50 11.68 -9.64 -21.36
CA GLY A 50 12.05 -9.63 -22.77
C GLY A 50 11.23 -10.71 -23.44
N ASP A 51 10.40 -10.33 -24.41
CA ASP A 51 9.79 -11.23 -25.38
C ASP A 51 10.96 -11.97 -26.06
N GLU A 52 11.33 -13.13 -25.51
CA GLU A 52 12.20 -14.05 -26.20
C GLU A 52 11.35 -14.59 -27.35
N ALA A 53 11.58 -14.03 -28.53
CA ALA A 53 10.90 -14.39 -29.75
C ALA A 53 11.06 -15.90 -29.94
N TRP A 54 9.96 -16.63 -29.78
CA TRP A 54 9.89 -18.07 -29.95
C TRP A 54 10.52 -18.45 -31.30
N SER A 55 11.68 -19.12 -31.28
CA SER A 55 12.36 -19.55 -32.50
C SER A 55 11.88 -20.94 -32.90
N GLU A 56 11.36 -21.02 -34.12
CA GLU A 56 10.78 -22.23 -34.73
C GLU A 56 11.86 -23.31 -35.03
N GLU A 57 13.15 -23.01 -34.85
CA GLU A 57 14.30 -23.92 -35.03
C GLU A 57 14.42 -25.01 -33.95
N ALA A 58 13.59 -24.99 -32.92
CA ALA A 58 13.62 -25.98 -31.83
C ALA A 58 12.65 -27.17 -31.99
N ILE A 59 11.98 -27.31 -33.16
CA ILE A 59 11.13 -28.46 -33.52
C ILE A 59 11.79 -29.23 -34.68
#